data_AF-A0A349J6U8-F1
#
_entry.id   AF-A0A349J6U8-F1
#
_cell.length_a   1.000
_cell.length_b   1.000
_cell.length_c   1.000
_cell.angle_alpha   90.00
_cell.angle_beta   90.00
_cell.angle_gamma   90.00
#
_symmetry.space_group_name_H-M   'P 1'
#
loop_
_entity.id
_entity.type
_entity.pdbx_description
1 polymer ?
#
loop_
_entity_poly.entity_id
_entity_poly.type
_entity_poly.pdbx_seq_one_letter_code
_entity_poly.pdbx_strand_id
1 'polypeptide(L)'
;MRARLADRRNLVISTQVITEVAANLIKKGRMPEDQLNKRLAGLRNAVGELHVVGWDTHATASRIRSAGGFSYWDSLIVAAALESGCTEL
;
A
#
# COMPACT_ATOMS: atom_id res chain seq x y z
N MET A 1 -5.74 20.08 -12.96
CA MET A 1 -5.31 19.27 -11.78
C MET A 1 -3.81 19.04 -11.91
N ARG A 2 -2.98 19.74 -11.11
CA ARG A 2 -1.52 19.54 -11.11
C ARG A 2 -1.23 18.40 -10.13
N ALA A 3 -0.61 17.32 -10.59
CA ALA A 3 -0.09 16.29 -9.71
C ALA A 3 0.99 16.93 -8.80
N ARG A 4 0.71 17.04 -7.50
CA ARG A 4 1.75 17.31 -6.51
C ARG A 4 2.43 15.98 -6.23
N LEU A 5 3.71 15.88 -6.52
CA LEU A 5 4.53 14.78 -6.01
C LEU A 5 4.76 15.09 -4.53
N ALA A 6 4.16 14.28 -3.65
CA ALA A 6 4.41 14.39 -2.21
C ALA A 6 5.91 14.21 -1.93
N ASP A 7 6.41 14.87 -0.89
CA ASP A 7 7.77 14.63 -0.39
C ASP A 7 7.91 13.14 -0.04
N ARG A 8 8.96 12.50 -0.56
CA ARG A 8 9.20 11.06 -0.36
C ARG A 8 9.29 10.67 1.11
N ARG A 9 9.68 11.61 1.98
CA ARG A 9 9.73 11.37 3.44
C ARG A 9 8.36 11.25 4.08
N ASN A 10 7.32 11.77 3.44
CA ASN A 10 5.94 11.73 3.92
C ASN A 10 5.11 10.69 3.16
N LEU A 11 5.74 9.87 2.32
CA LEU A 11 5.06 8.77 1.64
C LEU A 11 4.97 7.56 2.57
N VAL A 12 3.75 7.08 2.75
CA VAL A 12 3.45 5.84 3.45
C VAL A 12 2.89 4.83 2.46
N ILE A 13 3.34 3.58 2.56
CA ILE A 13 2.70 2.45 1.87
C ILE A 13 2.41 1.34 2.87
N SER A 14 1.44 0.49 2.57
CA SER A 14 1.14 -0.67 3.40
C SER A 14 1.82 -1.95 2.89
N THR A 15 1.97 -2.96 3.76
CA THR A 15 2.43 -4.30 3.34
C THR A 15 1.51 -4.97 2.33
N GLN A 16 0.24 -4.55 2.25
CA GLN A 16 -0.69 -5.01 1.22
C GLN A 16 -0.27 -4.51 -0.17
N VAL A 17 0.18 -3.26 -0.30
CA VAL A 17 0.71 -2.71 -1.55
C VAL A 17 1.95 -3.49 -1.99
N ILE A 18 2.86 -3.82 -1.05
CA ILE A 18 4.03 -4.67 -1.34
C ILE A 18 3.61 -6.01 -1.94
N THR A 19 2.58 -6.63 -1.36
CA THR A 19 2.06 -7.93 -1.80
C THR A 19 1.47 -7.84 -3.21
N GLU A 20 0.67 -6.81 -3.50
CA GLU A 20 0.08 -6.60 -4.84
C GLU A 20 1.13 -6.31 -5.90
N VAL A 21 2.11 -5.47 -5.58
CA VAL A 21 3.23 -5.16 -6.48
C VAL A 21 4.00 -6.45 -6.79
N ALA A 22 4.36 -7.23 -5.77
CA ALA A 22 5.06 -8.51 -5.97
C ALA A 22 4.24 -9.47 -6.85
N ALA A 23 2.96 -9.67 -6.53
CA ALA A 23 2.08 -10.55 -7.31
C ALA A 23 1.96 -10.11 -8.77
N ASN A 24 1.87 -8.80 -9.04
CA ASN A 24 1.81 -8.26 -10.39
C ASN A 24 3.14 -8.44 -11.13
N LEU A 25 4.27 -8.13 -10.49
CA LEU A 25 5.60 -8.29 -11.10
C LEU A 25 5.90 -9.75 -11.45
N ILE A 26 5.52 -10.69 -10.59
CA ILE A 26 5.66 -12.13 -10.86
C ILE A 26 4.71 -12.55 -11.99
N LYS A 27 3.40 -12.36 -11.81
CA LYS A 27 2.39 -12.96 -12.70
C LYS A 27 2.30 -12.29 -14.06
N LYS A 28 2.39 -10.96 -14.09
CA LYS A 28 2.23 -10.15 -15.31
C LYS A 28 3.58 -9.74 -15.88
N GLY A 29 4.53 -9.39 -15.02
CA GLY A 29 5.88 -8.99 -15.42
C GLY A 29 6.84 -10.16 -15.68
N ARG A 30 6.48 -11.39 -15.28
CA ARG A 30 7.36 -12.58 -15.34
C ARG A 30 8.73 -12.32 -14.70
N MET A 31 8.74 -11.49 -13.64
CA MET A 31 9.97 -11.08 -12.98
C MET A 31 10.61 -12.25 -12.22
N PRO A 32 11.91 -12.52 -12.43
CA PRO A 32 12.66 -13.47 -11.62
C PRO A 32 12.75 -13.03 -10.14
N GLU A 33 12.77 -14.01 -9.23
CA GLU A 33 12.78 -13.74 -7.77
C GLU A 33 14.00 -12.94 -7.29
N ASP A 34 15.17 -13.14 -7.90
CA ASP A 34 16.40 -12.39 -7.58
C ASP A 34 16.28 -10.90 -7.94
N GLN A 35 15.47 -10.57 -8.96
CA GLN A 35 15.14 -9.20 -9.31
C GLN A 35 14.00 -8.63 -8.47
N LEU A 36 13.01 -9.46 -8.11
CA LEU A 36 11.88 -9.04 -7.28
C LEU A 36 12.35 -8.46 -5.95
N ASN A 37 13.20 -9.20 -5.22
CA ASN A 37 13.72 -8.75 -3.94
C ASN A 37 14.45 -7.41 -4.02
N LYS A 38 15.24 -7.19 -5.09
CA LYS A 38 15.92 -5.90 -5.33
C LYS A 38 14.91 -4.77 -5.57
N ARG A 39 13.81 -5.03 -6.29
CA ARG A 39 12.75 -4.05 -6.53
C ARG A 39 11.99 -3.71 -5.26
N LEU A 40 11.63 -4.71 -4.45
CA LEU A 40 10.93 -4.49 -3.18
C LEU A 40 11.79 -3.73 -2.17
N ALA A 41 13.10 -4.03 -2.10
CA ALA A 41 14.04 -3.26 -1.28
C ALA A 41 14.14 -1.79 -1.75
N GLY A 42 14.18 -1.57 -3.07
CA GLY A 42 14.14 -0.22 -3.65
C GLY A 42 12.87 0.55 -3.29
N LEU A 43 11.72 -0.11 -3.31
CA LEU A 43 10.44 0.48 -2.91
C LEU A 43 10.42 0.83 -1.42
N ARG A 44 10.90 -0.07 -0.55
CA ARG A 44 11.01 0.18 0.90
C ARG A 44 11.89 1.39 1.23
N ASN A 45 12.96 1.59 0.47
CA ASN A 45 13.88 2.73 0.64
C ASN A 45 13.33 4.04 0.05
N ALA A 46 12.30 3.98 -0.80
CA ALA A 46 11.71 5.15 -1.43
C ALA A 46 10.57 5.79 -0.61
N VAL A 47 10.12 5.12 0.45
CA VAL A 47 9.02 5.55 1.32
C VAL A 47 9.53 5.92 2.71
N GLY A 48 8.89 6.90 3.35
CA GLY A 48 9.21 7.28 4.72
C GLY A 48 8.77 6.21 5.72
N GLU A 49 7.61 5.62 5.48
CA GLU A 49 7.00 4.63 6.39
C GLU A 49 6.41 3.44 5.63
N LEU A 50 6.50 2.27 6.26
CA LEU A 50 5.83 1.05 5.83
C LEU A 50 4.83 0.64 6.91
N HIS A 51 3.54 0.81 6.63
CA HIS A 51 2.46 0.39 7.51
C HIS A 51 2.24 -1.12 7.43
N VAL A 52 2.26 -1.80 8.57
CA VAL A 52 2.01 -3.25 8.62
C VAL A 52 0.51 -3.47 8.73
N VAL A 53 -0.07 -4.11 7.71
CA VAL A 53 -1.48 -4.53 7.75
C VAL A 53 -1.64 -5.64 8.78
N GLY A 54 -2.41 -5.34 9.84
CA GLY A 54 -2.71 -6.25 10.93
C GLY A 54 -4.20 -6.50 11.11
N TRP A 55 -4.57 -7.17 12.20
CA TRP A 55 -5.98 -7.47 12.52
C TRP A 55 -6.84 -6.20 12.57
N ASP A 56 -6.34 -5.16 13.24
CA ASP A 56 -7.07 -3.89 13.36
C ASP A 56 -7.29 -3.23 12.00
N THR A 57 -6.30 -3.28 11.12
CA THR A 57 -6.44 -2.81 9.73
C THR A 57 -7.53 -3.57 8.98
N HIS A 58 -7.63 -4.89 9.15
CA HIS A 58 -8.70 -5.69 8.55
C HIS A 58 -10.08 -5.36 9.13
N ALA A 59 -10.18 -5.12 10.43
CA ALA A 59 -11.41 -4.71 11.10
C ALA A 59 -11.86 -3.32 10.61
N THR A 60 -10.94 -2.36 10.52
CA THR A 60 -11.18 -1.01 9.98
C THR A 60 -11.62 -1.08 8.52
N ALA A 61 -10.92 -1.86 7.69
CA ALA A 61 -11.28 -2.06 6.28
C ALA A 61 -12.69 -2.66 6.12
N SER A 62 -13.07 -3.62 6.97
CA SER A 62 -14.44 -4.15 6.96
C SER A 62 -15.48 -3.09 7.28
N ARG A 63 -15.21 -2.19 8.23
CA ARG A 63 -16.12 -1.09 8.57
C ARG A 63 -16.23 -0.09 7.42
N ILE A 64 -15.11 0.28 6.80
CA ILE A 64 -15.07 1.18 5.64
C ILE A 64 -15.91 0.59 4.50
N ARG A 65 -15.70 -0.68 4.16
CA ARG A 65 -16.48 -1.36 3.11
C ARG A 65 -17.98 -1.35 3.40
N SER A 66 -18.38 -1.58 4.66
CA SER A 66 -19.79 -1.56 5.06
C SER A 66 -20.43 -0.18 4.92
N ALA A 67 -19.65 0.91 5.01
CA ALA A 67 -20.15 2.27 4.76
C ALA A 67 -20.37 2.56 3.26
N GLY A 68 -19.96 1.66 2.37
CA GLY A 68 -20.10 1.77 0.92
C GLY A 68 -18.97 2.54 0.24
N GLY A 69 -18.87 2.44 -1.09
CA GLY A 69 -17.97 3.25 -1.92
C GLY A 69 -16.61 2.62 -2.29
N PHE A 70 -16.19 1.55 -1.61
CA PHE A 70 -14.89 0.90 -1.87
C PHE A 70 -15.01 -0.63 -1.91
N SER A 71 -14.15 -1.29 -2.70
CA SER A 71 -13.96 -2.73 -2.57
C SER A 71 -13.27 -3.07 -1.24
N TYR A 72 -13.23 -4.35 -0.85
CA TYR A 72 -12.52 -4.73 0.38
C TYR A 72 -11.02 -4.41 0.29
N TRP A 73 -10.42 -4.62 -0.88
CA TRP A 73 -9.00 -4.35 -1.13
C TRP A 73 -8.70 -2.85 -1.07
N ASP A 74 -9.54 -2.02 -1.70
CA ASP A 74 -9.41 -0.57 -1.60
C ASP A 74 -9.64 -0.09 -0.16
N SER A 75 -10.54 -0.74 0.58
CA SER A 75 -10.77 -0.43 1.99
C SER A 75 -9.55 -0.73 2.88
N LEU A 76 -8.71 -1.71 2.52
CA LEU A 76 -7.44 -1.97 3.23
C LEU A 76 -6.43 -0.85 3.00
N ILE A 77 -6.37 -0.28 1.79
CA ILE A 77 -5.53 0.87 1.49
C ILE A 77 -5.96 2.06 2.36
N VAL A 78 -7.27 2.36 2.36
CA VAL A 78 -7.81 3.49 3.13
C VAL A 78 -7.60 3.27 4.63
N ALA A 79 -7.85 2.07 5.15
CA ALA A 79 -7.61 1.75 6.56
C ALA A 79 -6.14 1.98 6.96
N ALA A 80 -5.20 1.45 6.18
CA ALA A 80 -3.78 1.61 6.44
C ALA A 80 -3.35 3.09 6.44
N ALA A 81 -3.84 3.87 5.49
CA ALA A 81 -3.52 5.28 5.38
C ALA A 81 -4.09 6.09 6.56
N LEU A 82 -5.34 5.83 6.97
CA LEU A 82 -5.94 6.46 8.15
C LEU A 82 -5.18 6.11 9.44
N GLU A 83 -4.78 4.85 9.61
CA GLU A 83 -3.97 4.38 10.75
C GLU A 83 -2.58 5.03 10.80
N SER A 84 -2.02 5.37 9.63
CA SER A 84 -0.75 6.09 9.50
C SER A 84 -0.88 7.61 9.61
N GLY A 85 -2.09 8.13 9.83
CA GLY A 85 -2.35 9.58 9.93
C GLY A 85 -2.29 10.32 8.60
N CYS A 86 -2.39 9.64 7.46
CA CYS A 86 -2.42 10.28 6.15
C CYS A 86 -3.68 11.12 5.96
N THR A 87 -3.53 12.34 5.43
CA THR A 87 -4.64 13.26 5.12
C THR A 87 -4.89 13.42 3.62
N GLU A 88 -4.01 12.88 2.78
CA GLU A 88 -4.11 12.84 1.32
C GLU A 88 -3.90 11.38 0.86
N LEU A 89 -4.76 10.91 -0.06
CA LEU A 89 -4.79 9.54 -0.59
C LEU A 89 -4.56 9.54 -2.11
#